data_AF-A0A7S3AE73-F1
#
_entry.id   AF-A0A7S3AE73-F1
#
_cell.length_a   1.000
_cell.length_b   1.000
_cell.length_c   1.000
_cell.angle_alpha   90.00
_cell.angle_beta   90.00
_cell.angle_gamma   90.00
#
_symmetry.space_group_name_H-M   'P 1'
#
loop_
_entity.id
_entity.type
_entity.pdbx_description
1 polymer ?
#
loop_
_entity_poly.entity_id
_entity_poly.type
_entity_poly.pdbx_seq_one_letter_code
_entity_poly.pdbx_strand_id
1 'polypeptide(L)'
;DHVASAFAAAIAACSKGGRPDKAASILERMEKSGINPTVDVFDAAILACRPVVKRRDEPGKEGEGLQMAELLFHRMRKLRLQPQTSTYNAVLAVMADFGGMGEKALDLLGQANFTPNVYTF
;
A
#
# COMPACT_ATOMS: atom_id res chain seq x y z
N ASP A 1 8.66 -16.66 -13.73
CA ASP A 1 8.73 -15.55 -14.71
C ASP A 1 9.67 -14.45 -14.25
N HIS A 2 10.79 -14.25 -14.95
CA HIS A 2 11.75 -13.17 -14.66
C HIS A 2 11.11 -11.76 -14.73
N VAL A 3 10.10 -11.59 -15.60
CA VAL A 3 9.42 -10.31 -15.83
C VAL A 3 8.54 -9.90 -14.64
N ALA A 4 7.80 -10.84 -14.05
CA ALA A 4 6.97 -10.58 -12.86
C ALA A 4 7.84 -10.18 -11.65
N SER A 5 9.00 -10.84 -11.47
CA SER A 5 9.95 -10.49 -10.42
C SER A 5 10.57 -9.10 -10.63
N ALA A 6 10.80 -8.69 -11.88
CA ALA A 6 11.30 -7.35 -12.19
C ALA A 6 10.27 -6.26 -11.84
N PHE A 7 8.98 -6.50 -12.11
CA PHE A 7 7.90 -5.60 -11.72
C PHE A 7 7.80 -5.47 -10.19
N ALA A 8 7.83 -6.60 -9.46
CA ALA A 8 7.82 -6.61 -8.01
C ALA A 8 9.02 -5.84 -7.42
N ALA A 9 10.23 -6.05 -7.96
CA ALA A 9 11.42 -5.31 -7.53
C ALA A 9 11.32 -3.80 -7.79
N ALA A 10 10.77 -3.40 -8.94
CA ALA A 10 10.56 -1.99 -9.27
C ALA A 10 9.55 -1.32 -8.33
N ILE A 11 8.48 -2.02 -7.97
CA ILE A 11 7.49 -1.51 -7.01
C ILE A 11 8.07 -1.46 -5.59
N ALA A 12 8.85 -2.46 -5.18
CA ALA A 12 9.57 -2.43 -3.91
C ALA A 12 10.56 -1.26 -3.81
N ALA A 13 11.22 -0.90 -4.93
CA ALA A 13 12.04 0.31 -4.99
C ALA A 13 11.20 1.60 -4.87
N CYS A 14 10.02 1.64 -5.51
CA CYS A 14 9.08 2.76 -5.36
C CYS A 14 8.54 2.88 -3.93
N SER A 15 8.37 1.75 -3.24
CA SER A 15 7.99 1.68 -1.82
C SER A 15 8.97 2.44 -0.93
N LYS A 16 10.26 2.12 -1.06
CA LYS A 16 11.34 2.78 -0.30
C LYS A 16 11.52 4.25 -0.66
N GLY A 17 11.21 4.62 -1.90
CA GLY A 17 11.29 6.00 -2.39
C GLY A 17 10.02 6.83 -2.19
N GLY A 18 8.97 6.26 -1.58
CA GLY A 18 7.61 6.82 -1.49
C GLY A 18 7.14 7.49 -2.78
N ARG A 19 7.15 6.70 -3.86
CA ARG A 19 6.70 7.11 -5.20
C ARG A 19 5.41 6.37 -5.56
N PRO A 20 4.26 6.72 -4.95
CA PRO A 20 3.01 5.99 -5.18
C PRO A 20 2.55 6.05 -6.64
N ASP A 21 2.74 7.19 -7.33
CA ASP A 21 2.40 7.34 -8.75
C ASP A 21 3.14 6.35 -9.64
N LYS A 22 4.43 6.16 -9.37
CA LYS A 22 5.27 5.22 -10.12
C LYS A 22 4.86 3.78 -9.81
N ALA A 23 4.60 3.46 -8.54
CA ALA A 23 4.14 2.13 -8.15
C ALA A 23 2.82 1.77 -8.86
N ALA A 24 1.86 2.70 -8.91
CA ALA A 24 0.59 2.51 -9.61
C ALA A 24 0.75 2.36 -11.12
N SER A 25 1.62 3.17 -11.75
CA SER A 25 1.91 3.04 -13.18
C SER A 25 2.56 1.69 -13.52
N ILE A 26 3.44 1.19 -12.64
CA ILE A 26 4.07 -0.13 -12.83
C ILE A 26 3.05 -1.25 -12.66
N LEU A 27 2.15 -1.15 -11.67
CA LEU A 27 1.02 -2.08 -11.50
C LEU A 27 0.15 -2.16 -12.76
N GLU A 28 -0.22 -1.02 -13.33
CA GLU A 28 -1.01 -0.98 -14.56
C GLU A 28 -0.27 -1.60 -15.74
N ARG A 29 1.04 -1.36 -15.86
CA ARG A 29 1.87 -2.00 -16.89
C ARG A 29 1.96 -3.52 -16.72
N MET A 30 2.01 -4.00 -15.49
CA MET A 30 2.02 -5.44 -15.17
C MET A 30 0.71 -6.08 -15.65
N GLU A 31 -0.44 -5.48 -15.32
CA GLU A 31 -1.75 -5.94 -15.78
C GLU A 31 -1.89 -5.88 -17.32
N LYS A 32 -1.46 -4.77 -17.96
CA LYS A 32 -1.47 -4.62 -19.43
C LYS A 32 -0.58 -5.64 -20.15
N SER A 33 0.45 -6.14 -19.46
CA SER A 33 1.34 -7.18 -19.97
C SER A 33 0.77 -8.59 -19.77
N GLY A 34 -0.47 -8.71 -19.28
CA GLY A 34 -1.12 -9.99 -18.96
C GLY A 34 -0.57 -10.68 -17.72
N ILE A 35 0.24 -9.97 -16.91
CA ILE A 35 0.81 -10.50 -15.68
C ILE A 35 -0.09 -10.06 -14.53
N ASN A 36 -0.67 -11.02 -13.83
CA ASN A 36 -1.52 -10.71 -12.68
C ASN A 36 -0.67 -10.27 -11.49
N PRO A 37 -0.89 -9.06 -10.93
CA PRO A 37 -0.23 -8.65 -9.70
C PRO A 37 -0.59 -9.57 -8.54
N THR A 38 0.42 -9.89 -7.72
CA THR A 38 0.25 -10.69 -6.51
C THR A 38 -0.03 -9.82 -5.29
N VAL A 39 -0.39 -10.45 -4.17
CA VAL A 39 -0.57 -9.77 -2.87
C VAL A 39 0.66 -8.93 -2.51
N ASP A 40 1.87 -9.50 -2.64
CA ASP A 40 3.13 -8.80 -2.32
C ASP A 40 3.33 -7.53 -3.14
N VAL A 41 2.92 -7.55 -4.41
CA VAL A 41 3.04 -6.41 -5.32
C VAL A 41 2.09 -5.29 -4.88
N PHE A 42 0.87 -5.63 -4.47
CA PHE A 42 -0.07 -4.66 -3.89
C PHE A 42 0.42 -4.11 -2.55
N ASP A 43 0.93 -4.95 -1.67
CA ASP A 43 1.46 -4.54 -0.37
C ASP A 43 2.61 -3.53 -0.53
N ALA A 44 3.54 -3.81 -1.44
CA ALA A 44 4.64 -2.90 -1.74
C ALA A 44 4.16 -1.57 -2.35
N ALA A 45 3.13 -1.60 -3.20
CA ALA A 45 2.53 -0.39 -3.77
C ALA A 45 1.77 0.45 -2.72
N ILE A 46 1.08 -0.19 -1.79
CA ILE A 46 0.44 0.47 -0.64
C ILE A 46 1.51 1.14 0.22
N LEU A 47 2.59 0.43 0.56
CA LEU A 47 3.71 1.00 1.31
C LEU A 47 4.40 2.17 0.58
N ALA A 48 4.37 2.21 -0.75
CA ALA A 48 4.86 3.36 -1.53
C ALA A 48 4.05 4.63 -1.34
N CYS A 49 2.85 4.52 -0.78
CA CYS A 49 2.01 5.66 -0.44
C CYS A 49 2.39 6.29 0.91
N ARG A 50 3.36 5.72 1.65
CA ARG A 50 3.86 6.33 2.88
C ARG A 50 4.60 7.64 2.57
N PRO A 51 4.41 8.68 3.40
CA PRO A 51 5.14 9.93 3.24
C PRO A 51 6.63 9.73 3.56
N VAL A 52 7.52 10.00 2.60
CA VAL A 52 8.98 9.87 2.77
C VAL A 52 9.56 10.97 3.64
N VAL A 53 8.91 12.13 3.64
CA VAL A 53 9.34 13.31 4.40
C VAL A 53 8.16 13.75 5.25
N LYS A 54 8.28 13.62 6.58
CA LYS A 54 7.36 14.24 7.54
C LYS A 54 7.59 15.76 7.53
N ARG A 55 7.26 16.43 6.41
CA ARG A 55 7.30 17.89 6.37
C ARG A 55 6.08 18.39 7.10
N ARG A 56 6.29 18.82 8.35
CA ARG A 56 5.32 19.49 9.21
C ARG A 56 4.72 20.76 8.59
N ASP A 57 5.27 21.21 7.46
CA ASP A 57 5.08 22.55 6.91
C ASP A 57 4.28 22.61 5.59
N GLU A 58 3.78 21.49 5.03
CA GLU A 58 2.94 21.51 3.81
C GLU A 58 1.53 20.95 4.09
N PRO A 59 0.65 21.76 4.74
CA PRO A 59 -0.73 21.37 4.99
C PRO A 59 -1.47 21.22 3.65
N GLY A 60 -1.87 19.99 3.31
CA GLY A 60 -2.69 19.71 2.12
C GLY A 60 -2.36 18.43 1.36
N LYS A 61 -1.15 17.86 1.48
CA LYS A 61 -0.79 16.58 0.82
C LYS A 61 -0.91 15.35 1.72
N GLU A 62 -1.30 15.54 2.98
CA GLU A 62 -1.44 14.47 3.99
C GLU A 62 -2.57 13.47 3.66
N GLY A 63 -3.42 13.74 2.67
CA GLY A 63 -4.50 12.83 2.27
C GLY A 63 -4.24 12.03 1.00
N GLU A 64 -3.27 12.41 0.17
CA GLU A 64 -3.13 11.85 -1.19
C GLU A 64 -2.60 10.42 -1.16
N GLY A 65 -1.54 10.17 -0.38
CA GLY A 65 -1.02 8.81 -0.20
C GLY A 65 -2.04 7.87 0.45
N LEU A 66 -2.82 8.36 1.42
CA LEU A 66 -3.85 7.53 2.04
C LEU A 66 -4.97 7.16 1.07
N GLN A 67 -5.51 8.12 0.32
CA GLN A 67 -6.54 7.84 -0.69
C GLN A 67 -6.04 6.84 -1.72
N MET A 68 -4.76 6.94 -2.11
CA MET A 68 -4.15 5.99 -3.03
C MET A 68 -4.01 4.59 -2.43
N ALA A 69 -3.61 4.48 -1.16
CA ALA A 69 -3.55 3.21 -0.44
C ALA A 69 -4.94 2.55 -0.34
N GLU A 70 -6.00 3.31 -0.02
CA GLU A 70 -7.38 2.81 0.01
C GLU A 70 -7.84 2.33 -1.38
N LEU A 71 -7.51 3.09 -2.44
CA LEU A 71 -7.82 2.71 -3.81
C LEU A 71 -7.14 1.40 -4.21
N LEU A 72 -5.85 1.24 -3.90
CA LEU A 72 -5.09 0.02 -4.16
C LEU A 72 -5.65 -1.18 -3.39
N PHE A 73 -6.00 -1.00 -2.12
CA PHE A 73 -6.64 -2.03 -1.29
C PHE A 73 -8.00 -2.47 -1.87
N HIS A 74 -8.82 -1.50 -2.31
CA HIS A 74 -10.10 -1.82 -2.95
C HIS A 74 -9.91 -2.53 -4.30
N ARG A 75 -8.91 -2.12 -5.08
CA ARG A 75 -8.55 -2.76 -6.36
C ARG A 75 -8.13 -4.21 -6.15
N MET A 76 -7.30 -4.48 -5.15
CA MET A 76 -6.90 -5.83 -4.77
C MET A 76 -8.12 -6.73 -4.50
N ARG A 77 -9.09 -6.24 -3.70
CA ARG A 77 -10.35 -6.97 -3.42
C ARG A 77 -11.19 -7.21 -4.69
N LYS A 78 -11.26 -6.22 -5.60
CA LYS A 78 -11.96 -6.36 -6.89
C LYS A 78 -11.34 -7.43 -7.77
N LEU A 79 -10.02 -7.59 -7.72
CA LEU A 79 -9.28 -8.65 -8.41
C LEU A 79 -9.41 -10.03 -7.74
N ARG A 80 -10.29 -10.18 -6.73
CA ARG A 80 -10.45 -11.40 -5.93
C ARG A 80 -9.18 -11.84 -5.18
N LEU A 81 -8.18 -10.96 -5.07
CA LEU A 81 -7.03 -11.18 -4.21
C LEU A 81 -7.47 -10.98 -2.77
N GLN A 82 -7.19 -11.97 -1.92
CA GLN A 82 -7.52 -11.87 -0.50
C GLN A 82 -6.44 -11.05 0.22
N PRO A 83 -6.81 -9.93 0.87
CA PRO A 83 -5.91 -9.20 1.74
C PRO A 83 -5.34 -10.13 2.80
N GLN A 84 -4.03 -10.13 2.96
CA GLN A 84 -3.35 -10.89 4.00
C GLN A 84 -2.96 -9.97 5.14
N THR A 85 -2.46 -10.55 6.24
CA THR A 85 -1.95 -9.78 7.39
C THR A 85 -0.90 -8.74 6.97
N SER A 86 -0.06 -9.06 5.99
CA SER A 86 0.92 -8.13 5.40
C SER A 86 0.25 -6.91 4.76
N THR A 87 -0.86 -7.11 4.03
CA THR A 87 -1.65 -6.03 3.41
C THR A 87 -2.25 -5.09 4.45
N TYR A 88 -2.84 -5.64 5.51
CA TYR A 88 -3.38 -4.82 6.60
C TYR A 88 -2.27 -4.05 7.32
N ASN A 89 -1.15 -4.69 7.61
CA ASN A 89 0.02 -4.03 8.20
C ASN A 89 0.55 -2.90 7.31
N ALA A 90 0.55 -3.07 5.98
CA ALA A 90 0.92 -2.04 5.03
C ALA A 90 -0.03 -0.84 5.08
N VAL A 91 -1.34 -1.07 5.06
CA VAL A 91 -2.36 -0.01 5.16
C VAL A 91 -2.26 0.73 6.49
N LEU A 92 -2.07 -0.01 7.59
CA LEU A 92 -1.87 0.56 8.93
C LEU A 92 -0.63 1.45 9.00
N ALA A 93 0.49 1.02 8.43
CA ALA A 93 1.71 1.81 8.41
C ALA A 93 1.51 3.15 7.67
N VAL A 94 0.78 3.13 6.54
CA VAL A 94 0.39 4.35 5.82
C VAL A 94 -0.52 5.23 6.68
N MET A 95 -1.57 4.67 7.28
CA MET A 95 -2.52 5.42 8.12
C MET A 95 -1.87 6.03 9.36
N ALA A 96 -0.94 5.31 9.99
CA ALA A 96 -0.20 5.78 11.16
C ALA A 96 0.70 6.97 10.82
N ASP A 97 1.34 6.96 9.65
CA ASP A 97 2.20 8.05 9.21
C ASP A 97 1.43 9.32 8.82
N PHE A 98 0.16 9.21 8.45
CA PHE A 98 -0.73 10.36 8.17
C PHE A 98 -1.43 10.93 9.42
N GLY A 99 -1.03 10.51 10.62
CA GLY A 99 -1.17 11.32 11.84
C GLY A 99 -2.57 11.52 12.43
N GLY A 100 -3.58 10.72 12.08
CA GLY A 100 -4.92 10.95 12.65
C GLY A 100 -6.02 9.93 12.37
N MET A 101 -5.72 8.77 11.79
CA MET A 101 -6.76 7.79 11.40
C MET A 101 -6.62 6.44 12.09
N GLY A 102 -6.01 6.41 13.28
CA GLY A 102 -5.87 5.20 14.10
C GLY A 102 -7.20 4.48 14.34
N GLU A 103 -8.30 5.21 14.56
CA GLU A 103 -9.64 4.63 14.76
C GLU A 103 -10.16 3.91 13.51
N LYS A 104 -10.04 4.50 12.33
CA LYS A 104 -10.38 3.84 11.04
C LYS A 104 -9.51 2.62 10.80
N ALA A 105 -8.24 2.70 11.14
CA ALA A 105 -7.28 1.62 11.02
C ALA A 105 -7.66 0.43 11.94
N LEU A 106 -8.07 0.73 13.17
CA LEU A 106 -8.56 -0.24 14.14
C LEU A 106 -9.90 -0.86 13.71
N ASP A 107 -10.79 -0.08 13.11
CA ASP A 107 -12.06 -0.61 12.56
C ASP A 107 -11.79 -1.58 11.39
N LEU A 108 -10.87 -1.23 10.48
CA LEU A 108 -10.42 -2.11 9.39
C LEU A 108 -9.79 -3.41 9.91
N LEU A 109 -9.02 -3.34 11.01
CA LEU A 109 -8.47 -4.51 11.70
C LEU A 109 -9.56 -5.35 12.38
N GLY A 110 -10.54 -4.69 13.00
CA GLY A 110 -11.69 -5.35 13.64
C GLY A 110 -12.53 -6.13 12.63
N GLN A 111 -12.78 -5.56 11.45
CA GLN A 111 -13.42 -6.25 10.33
C GLN A 111 -12.59 -7.42 9.80
N ALA A 112 -11.26 -7.36 9.94
CA ALA A 112 -10.36 -8.43 9.54
C ALA A 112 -10.23 -9.55 10.60
N ASN A 113 -10.78 -9.37 11.81
CA ASN A 113 -10.69 -10.32 12.92
C ASN A 113 -9.24 -10.69 13.31
N PHE A 114 -8.27 -9.81 13.03
CA PHE A 114 -6.83 -10.03 13.20
C PHE A 114 -6.27 -9.21 14.38
N THR A 115 -5.57 -9.89 15.28
CA THR A 115 -4.72 -9.26 16.30
C THR A 115 -3.43 -8.77 15.65
N PRO A 116 -3.09 -7.46 15.71
CA PRO A 116 -1.85 -6.96 15.13
C PRO A 116 -0.64 -7.58 15.85
N ASN A 117 0.23 -8.26 15.10
CA ASN A 117 1.44 -8.87 15.63
C ASN A 117 2.58 -7.84 15.70
N VAL A 118 2.62 -7.05 16.77
CA VAL A 118 3.77 -6.45 17.53
C VAL A 118 5.02 -5.90 16.79
N TYR A 119 5.14 -5.89 15.46
CA TYR A 119 6.28 -5.33 14.73
C TYR A 119 5.90 -4.13 13.86
N THR A 120 5.30 -3.10 14.48
CA THR A 120 5.37 -1.74 13.93
C THR A 120 5.14 -0.71 15.03
N PHE A 121 6.22 -0.41 15.77
CA PHE A 121 6.41 0.83 16.53
C PHE A 121 7.74 1.45 16.09
#